data_AF-A0A9D5S802-F1
#
_entry.id   AF-A0A9D5S802-F1
#
_cell.length_a   1.000
_cell.length_b   1.000
_cell.length_c   1.000
_cell.angle_alpha   90.00
_cell.angle_beta   90.00
_cell.angle_gamma   90.00
#
_symmetry.space_group_name_H-M   'P 1'
#
loop_
_entity.id
_entity.type
_entity.pdbx_description
1 polymer ?
#
loop_
_entity_poly.entity_id
_entity_poly.type
_entity_poly.pdbx_seq_one_letter_code
_entity_poly.pdbx_strand_id
1 'polypeptide(L)'
;MKYPMKSSFVLLVGVMLLSLMGCSNKESELTGALDVEFSLMNEKGEKTNEFSEGENIIFRLEIKNNSDDDVVLAHTNIADILGHNAFRVYTIDGKDMGTPWDAFIDDFLGAFLLSAHQTRIAECPWMNTSGLTDTNNENTYSGLFIKNRANTKLSTGEYYSKFNIKLGNEDIVCKQAFNIK
;
A
#
# COMPACT_ATOMS: atom_id res chain seq x y z
N MET A 1 -3.09 51.91 -39.21
CA MET A 1 -3.08 51.09 -37.98
C MET A 1 -4.22 50.08 -38.04
N LYS A 2 -3.91 48.80 -38.29
CA LYS A 2 -4.81 47.65 -38.05
C LYS A 2 -3.91 46.44 -37.76
N TYR A 3 -3.88 45.99 -36.51
CA TYR A 3 -3.23 44.74 -36.11
C TYR A 3 -4.25 43.60 -36.25
N PRO A 4 -3.93 42.47 -36.90
CA PRO A 4 -4.69 41.24 -36.71
C PRO A 4 -4.09 40.44 -35.54
N MET A 5 -4.93 40.26 -34.54
CA MET A 5 -4.78 39.41 -33.37
C MET A 5 -4.75 37.94 -33.81
N LYS A 6 -3.60 37.26 -33.72
CA LYS A 6 -3.52 35.80 -33.88
C LYS A 6 -3.73 35.15 -32.52
N SER A 7 -4.92 34.57 -32.37
CA SER A 7 -5.29 33.68 -31.27
C SER A 7 -4.49 32.38 -31.41
N SER A 8 -3.49 32.18 -30.55
CA SER A 8 -2.83 30.88 -30.39
C SER A 8 -3.61 30.06 -29.37
N PHE A 9 -4.44 29.16 -29.90
CA PHE A 9 -5.09 28.09 -29.17
C PHE A 9 -4.00 27.09 -28.76
N VAL A 10 -3.54 27.16 -27.51
CA VAL A 10 -2.61 26.14 -26.96
C VAL A 10 -3.43 24.88 -26.72
N LEU A 11 -3.09 23.84 -27.47
CA LEU A 11 -3.67 22.51 -27.43
C LEU A 11 -3.37 21.88 -26.06
N LEU A 12 -4.39 21.76 -25.21
CA LEU A 12 -4.32 21.10 -23.90
C LEU A 12 -4.34 19.58 -24.13
N VAL A 13 -3.17 18.98 -24.35
CA VAL A 13 -3.04 17.52 -24.52
C VAL A 13 -2.64 16.88 -23.20
N GLY A 14 -3.66 16.33 -22.55
CA GLY A 14 -3.68 15.01 -21.93
C GLY A 14 -2.58 14.62 -20.94
N VAL A 15 -2.96 14.46 -19.67
CA VAL A 15 -2.92 13.14 -18.99
C VAL A 15 -4.12 13.11 -18.03
N MET A 16 -5.21 12.47 -18.46
CA MET A 16 -6.37 12.16 -17.60
C MET A 16 -6.51 10.64 -17.61
N LEU A 17 -5.74 9.96 -16.76
CA LEU A 17 -5.86 8.52 -16.47
C LEU A 17 -5.27 8.21 -15.07
N LEU A 18 -5.84 8.83 -14.03
CA LEU A 18 -5.58 8.50 -12.62
C LEU A 18 -6.81 7.87 -11.96
N SER A 19 -7.69 7.22 -12.73
CA SER A 19 -8.96 6.67 -12.25
C SER A 19 -8.90 5.19 -11.86
N LEU A 20 -7.74 4.68 -11.41
CA LEU A 20 -7.63 3.34 -10.84
C LEU A 20 -7.15 3.33 -9.38
N MET A 21 -7.37 4.42 -8.64
CA MET A 21 -7.31 4.39 -7.17
C MET A 21 -8.68 3.96 -6.66
N GLY A 22 -8.87 2.66 -6.51
CA GLY A 22 -10.11 2.11 -6.00
C GLY A 22 -9.84 0.82 -5.27
N CYS A 23 -10.01 0.82 -3.95
CA CYS A 23 -10.30 -0.40 -3.22
C CYS A 23 -11.73 -0.79 -3.55
N SER A 24 -11.95 -1.98 -4.11
CA SER A 24 -13.31 -2.50 -4.29
C SER A 24 -13.70 -3.21 -3.00
N ASN A 25 -14.51 -2.56 -2.16
CA ASN A 25 -15.06 -3.18 -0.95
C ASN A 25 -16.39 -3.84 -1.32
N LYS A 26 -16.58 -5.11 -0.93
CA LYS A 26 -17.93 -5.65 -0.72
C LYS A 26 -18.29 -5.30 0.72
N GLU A 27 -19.35 -4.52 0.89
CA GLU A 27 -19.84 -4.04 2.18
C GLU A 27 -20.27 -5.24 3.07
N SER A 28 -19.61 -5.46 4.20
CA SER A 28 -20.14 -6.25 5.32
C SER A 28 -20.08 -5.45 6.62
N GLU A 29 -20.85 -5.90 7.61
CA GLU A 29 -21.05 -5.24 8.90
C GLU A 29 -19.73 -5.03 9.70
N LEU A 30 -18.65 -5.76 9.40
CA LEU A 30 -17.32 -5.54 10.01
C LEU A 30 -16.59 -4.29 9.46
N THR A 31 -16.79 -3.94 8.18
CA THR A 31 -16.19 -2.72 7.58
C THR A 31 -16.80 -1.42 8.08
N GLY A 32 -17.98 -1.47 8.72
CA GLY A 32 -18.56 -0.27 9.34
C GLY A 32 -17.75 0.28 10.52
N ALA A 33 -17.03 -0.61 11.22
CA ALA A 33 -16.20 -0.26 12.38
C ALA A 33 -14.71 -0.09 12.04
N LEU A 34 -14.24 -0.74 10.97
CA LEU A 34 -12.83 -0.75 10.59
C LEU A 34 -12.57 0.07 9.32
N ASP A 35 -11.73 1.09 9.43
CA ASP A 35 -11.14 1.75 8.26
C ASP A 35 -9.86 1.02 7.86
N VAL A 36 -9.75 0.72 6.57
CA VAL A 36 -8.56 0.10 5.98
C VAL A 36 -8.04 1.01 4.89
N GLU A 37 -6.79 1.46 5.03
CA GLU A 37 -6.13 2.30 4.03
C GLU A 37 -4.84 1.62 3.55
N PHE A 38 -4.70 1.51 2.23
CA PHE A 38 -3.45 1.17 1.58
C PHE A 38 -2.88 2.41 0.91
N SER A 39 -1.63 2.75 1.24
CA SER A 39 -0.94 3.92 0.68
C SER A 39 0.51 3.60 0.34
N LEU A 40 1.04 4.34 -0.63
CA LEU A 40 2.47 4.33 -0.96
C LEU A 40 3.10 5.59 -0.36
N MET A 41 4.25 5.42 0.29
CA MET A 41 4.98 6.49 0.94
C MET A 41 6.37 6.63 0.32
N ASN A 42 6.88 7.86 0.24
CA ASN A 42 8.28 8.13 -0.07
C ASN A 42 9.18 7.99 1.17
N GLU A 43 10.50 8.13 1.00
CA GLU A 43 11.49 8.04 2.09
C GLU A 43 11.37 9.16 3.14
N LYS A 44 10.57 10.20 2.87
CA LYS A 44 10.25 11.26 3.84
C LYS A 44 9.02 10.95 4.69
N GLY A 45 8.33 9.83 4.42
CA GLY A 45 7.09 9.46 5.10
C GLY A 45 5.87 10.22 4.58
N GLU A 46 5.89 10.71 3.34
CA GLU A 46 4.77 11.39 2.70
C GLU A 46 4.03 10.45 1.74
N LYS A 47 2.69 10.45 1.78
CA LYS A 47 1.85 9.70 0.82
C LYS A 47 2.06 10.26 -0.59
N THR A 48 2.47 9.42 -1.54
CA THR A 48 2.68 9.82 -2.93
C THR A 48 2.47 8.66 -3.89
N ASN A 49 2.16 8.98 -5.14
CA ASN A 49 2.13 8.03 -6.26
C ASN A 49 3.18 8.38 -7.32
N GLU A 50 4.08 9.28 -6.98
CA GLU A 50 5.12 9.82 -7.85
C GLU A 50 6.45 9.71 -7.10
N PHE A 51 7.37 8.94 -7.68
CA PHE A 51 8.69 8.65 -7.11
C PHE A 51 9.77 9.06 -8.11
N SER A 52 10.92 9.51 -7.61
CA SER A 52 12.09 9.78 -8.46
C SER A 52 12.82 8.48 -8.77
N GLU A 53 13.55 8.44 -9.89
CA GLU A 53 14.38 7.28 -10.24
C GLU A 53 15.35 6.93 -9.09
N GLY A 54 15.21 5.70 -8.60
CA GLY A 54 16.04 5.17 -7.52
C GLY A 54 15.66 5.61 -6.10
N GLU A 55 14.58 6.38 -5.93
CA GLU A 55 13.90 6.55 -4.65
C GLU A 55 13.27 5.22 -4.21
N ASN A 56 13.22 4.98 -2.89
CA ASN A 56 12.56 3.79 -2.36
C ASN A 56 11.05 4.03 -2.19
N ILE A 57 10.28 2.95 -2.31
CA ILE A 57 8.83 2.98 -2.13
C ILE A 57 8.52 2.25 -0.84
N ILE A 58 7.78 2.88 0.07
CA ILE A 58 7.32 2.24 1.29
C ILE A 58 5.83 1.91 1.12
N PHE A 59 5.51 0.62 1.11
CA PHE A 59 4.14 0.14 1.10
C PHE A 59 3.60 0.19 2.52
N ARG A 60 2.50 0.93 2.73
CA ARG A 60 1.87 1.10 4.04
C ARG A 60 0.43 0.61 4.00
N LEU A 61 0.10 -0.26 4.94
CA LEU A 61 -1.26 -0.61 5.30
C LEU A 61 -1.57 0.00 6.66
N GLU A 62 -2.73 0.63 6.77
CA GLU A 62 -3.29 1.11 8.03
C GLU A 62 -4.66 0.46 8.24
N ILE A 63 -4.86 -0.14 9.41
CA ILE A 63 -6.16 -0.65 9.86
C ILE A 63 -6.50 0.08 11.14
N LYS A 64 -7.64 0.78 11.15
CA LYS A 64 -8.10 1.59 12.27
C LYS A 64 -9.47 1.11 12.72
N ASN A 65 -9.61 0.84 14.00
CA ASN A 65 -10.92 0.67 14.61
C ASN A 65 -11.48 2.05 14.96
N ASN A 66 -12.62 2.43 14.39
CA ASN A 66 -13.31 3.69 14.70
C ASN A 66 -14.46 3.52 15.70
N SER A 67 -14.73 2.29 16.13
CA SER A 67 -15.77 2.01 17.11
C SER A 67 -15.29 2.24 18.54
N ASP A 68 -16.27 2.37 19.45
CA ASP A 68 -16.04 2.47 20.89
C ASP A 68 -15.77 1.11 21.56
N ASP A 69 -15.88 0.02 20.81
CA ASP A 69 -15.68 -1.35 21.28
C ASP A 69 -14.40 -1.96 20.69
N ASP A 70 -13.84 -2.95 21.38
CA ASP A 70 -12.74 -3.74 20.86
C ASP A 70 -13.21 -4.66 19.71
N VAL A 71 -12.43 -4.73 18.63
CA VAL A 71 -12.69 -5.62 17.50
C VAL A 71 -11.75 -6.80 17.53
N VAL A 72 -12.31 -8.01 17.54
CA VAL A 72 -11.55 -9.27 17.45
C VAL A 72 -11.69 -9.85 16.06
N LEU A 73 -10.58 -9.91 15.33
CA LEU A 73 -10.49 -10.67 14.08
C LEU A 73 -10.11 -12.11 14.43
N ALA A 74 -11.13 -12.92 14.74
CA ALA A 74 -10.97 -14.33 15.10
C ALA A 74 -10.62 -15.19 13.87
N HIS A 75 -9.79 -16.22 14.07
CA HIS A 75 -9.40 -17.21 13.05
C HIS A 75 -8.61 -16.67 11.86
N THR A 76 -7.95 -15.52 12.01
CA THR A 76 -7.11 -14.94 10.97
C THR A 76 -5.72 -14.70 11.55
N ASN A 77 -4.72 -15.48 11.12
CA ASN A 77 -3.35 -15.06 11.30
C ASN A 77 -3.08 -13.88 10.34
N ILE A 78 -2.02 -13.11 10.58
CA ILE A 78 -1.72 -11.95 9.73
C ILE A 78 -1.44 -12.36 8.28
N ALA A 79 -0.92 -13.57 8.05
CA ALA A 79 -0.67 -14.10 6.72
C ALA A 79 -1.97 -14.33 5.94
N ASP A 80 -3.02 -14.79 6.61
CA ASP A 80 -4.37 -14.98 6.08
C ASP A 80 -5.05 -13.64 5.84
N ILE A 81 -4.78 -12.64 6.69
CA ILE A 81 -5.27 -11.26 6.50
C ILE A 81 -4.61 -10.66 5.27
N LEU A 82 -3.29 -10.65 5.16
CA LEU A 82 -2.58 -9.92 4.10
C LEU A 82 -2.56 -10.68 2.76
N GLY A 83 -2.73 -12.00 2.81
CA GLY A 83 -2.64 -12.87 1.65
C GLY A 83 -1.25 -12.91 0.99
N HIS A 84 -1.02 -13.92 0.16
CA HIS A 84 0.27 -14.10 -0.54
C HIS A 84 0.61 -13.05 -1.61
N ASN A 85 -0.27 -12.08 -1.85
CA ASN A 85 -0.07 -11.04 -2.87
C ASN A 85 -0.02 -9.63 -2.28
N ALA A 86 0.06 -9.48 -0.95
CA ALA A 86 0.25 -8.17 -0.32
C ALA A 86 1.43 -7.42 -0.96
N PHE A 87 1.17 -6.17 -1.38
CA PHE A 87 2.16 -5.24 -1.91
C PHE A 87 2.86 -5.71 -3.19
N ARG A 88 2.30 -6.69 -3.89
CA ARG A 88 2.90 -7.19 -5.14
C ARG A 88 2.85 -6.12 -6.23
N VAL A 89 3.99 -5.87 -6.85
CA VAL A 89 4.18 -4.82 -7.85
C VAL A 89 4.11 -5.41 -9.25
N TYR A 90 3.48 -4.68 -10.15
CA TYR A 90 3.42 -4.96 -11.57
C TYR A 90 3.74 -3.69 -12.35
N THR A 91 4.32 -3.83 -13.53
CA THR A 91 4.28 -2.75 -14.53
C THR A 91 2.84 -2.51 -14.98
N ILE A 92 2.56 -1.35 -15.58
CA ILE A 92 1.20 -1.01 -16.03
C ILE A 92 0.65 -1.98 -17.08
N ASP A 93 1.51 -2.57 -17.92
CA ASP A 93 1.19 -3.62 -18.90
C ASP A 93 1.05 -5.02 -18.27
N GLY A 94 1.30 -5.14 -16.96
CA GLY A 94 0.99 -6.34 -16.17
C GLY A 94 2.14 -7.31 -15.96
N LYS A 95 3.39 -6.95 -16.31
CA LYS A 95 4.56 -7.75 -15.95
C LYS A 95 4.74 -7.73 -14.44
N ASP A 96 4.83 -8.92 -13.84
CA ASP A 96 5.07 -9.09 -12.41
C ASP A 96 6.51 -8.69 -12.05
N MET A 97 6.63 -7.76 -11.10
CA MET A 97 7.91 -7.28 -10.56
C MET A 97 8.24 -7.93 -9.21
N GLY A 98 7.30 -8.66 -8.60
CA GLY A 98 7.47 -9.36 -7.33
C GLY A 98 6.94 -8.60 -6.11
N THR A 99 7.37 -9.03 -4.92
CA THR A 99 6.94 -8.52 -3.62
C THR A 99 8.13 -7.91 -2.85
N PRO A 100 7.87 -6.97 -1.91
CA PRO A 100 8.90 -6.39 -1.05
C PRO A 100 9.35 -7.29 0.12
N TRP A 101 8.79 -8.49 0.23
CA TRP A 101 9.01 -9.46 1.31
C TRP A 101 9.15 -10.88 0.75
N ASP A 102 9.76 -11.80 1.50
CA ASP A 102 9.86 -13.23 1.14
C ASP A 102 8.95 -14.13 1.96
N ALA A 103 8.66 -13.74 3.20
CA ALA A 103 7.74 -14.44 4.07
C ALA A 103 7.07 -13.48 5.05
N PHE A 104 6.05 -13.97 5.74
CA PHE A 104 5.40 -13.30 6.86
C PHE A 104 5.88 -13.93 8.17
N ILE A 105 5.93 -13.15 9.24
CA ILE A 105 5.99 -13.71 10.59
C ILE A 105 4.57 -14.21 10.88
N ASP A 106 4.40 -15.53 10.79
CA ASP A 106 3.18 -16.21 11.19
C ASP A 106 3.19 -16.33 12.72
N ASP A 107 2.80 -15.25 13.40
CA ASP A 107 2.52 -15.35 14.82
C ASP A 107 1.30 -16.25 14.99
N PHE A 108 1.51 -17.43 15.59
CA PHE A 108 0.53 -18.46 15.94
C PHE A 108 -0.52 -18.00 16.98
N LEU A 109 -1.02 -16.78 16.87
CA LEU A 109 -2.07 -16.24 17.71
C LEU A 109 -3.36 -16.25 16.90
N GLY A 110 -4.25 -17.19 17.23
CA GLY A 110 -5.51 -17.46 16.52
C GLY A 110 -6.55 -16.33 16.56
N ALA A 111 -6.18 -15.12 16.99
CA ALA A 111 -6.99 -13.92 16.92
C ALA A 111 -6.10 -12.66 16.92
N PHE A 112 -6.46 -11.71 16.06
CA PHE A 112 -5.91 -10.36 16.08
C PHE A 112 -6.89 -9.42 16.78
N LEU A 113 -6.48 -8.87 17.94
CA LEU A 113 -7.28 -7.89 18.70
C LEU A 113 -6.88 -6.47 18.30
N LEU A 114 -7.86 -5.67 17.94
CA LEU A 114 -7.74 -4.25 17.67
C LEU A 114 -8.63 -3.48 18.63
N SER A 115 -8.04 -2.84 19.64
CA SER A 115 -8.81 -2.12 20.66
C SER A 115 -9.61 -0.96 20.08
N ALA A 116 -10.62 -0.50 20.82
CA ALA A 116 -11.38 0.71 20.47
C ALA A 116 -10.45 1.86 20.10
N HIS A 117 -10.74 2.56 19.00
CA HIS A 117 -9.96 3.70 18.48
C HIS A 117 -8.49 3.40 18.12
N GLN A 118 -8.07 2.14 18.15
CA GLN A 118 -6.70 1.75 17.87
C GLN A 118 -6.41 1.73 16.36
N THR A 119 -5.22 2.21 16.00
CA THR A 119 -4.65 2.05 14.67
C THR A 119 -3.49 1.07 14.70
N ARG A 120 -3.45 0.17 13.72
CA ARG A 120 -2.32 -0.72 13.44
C ARG A 120 -1.77 -0.40 12.07
N ILE A 121 -0.46 -0.31 11.98
CA ILE A 121 0.25 0.06 10.76
C ILE A 121 1.22 -1.07 10.41
N ALA A 122 1.21 -1.47 9.15
CA ALA A 122 2.16 -2.40 8.58
C ALA A 122 2.89 -1.71 7.42
N GLU A 123 4.22 -1.59 7.53
CA GLU A 123 5.06 -0.93 6.54
C GLU A 123 6.10 -1.89 5.99
N CYS A 124 6.25 -1.90 4.67
CA CYS A 124 7.21 -2.74 3.97
C CYS A 124 7.88 -1.91 2.85
N PRO A 125 9.16 -1.52 2.96
CA PRO A 125 9.88 -0.86 1.87
C PRO A 125 10.20 -1.83 0.74
N TRP A 126 10.16 -1.34 -0.51
CA TRP A 126 10.54 -2.10 -1.71
C TRP A 126 11.96 -2.64 -1.62
N MET A 127 12.89 -1.78 -1.24
CA MET A 127 14.28 -2.12 -1.00
C MET A 127 14.59 -2.09 0.50
N ASN A 128 15.33 -3.08 0.96
CA ASN A 128 15.91 -3.05 2.30
C ASN A 128 17.22 -2.25 2.25
N THR A 129 17.18 -0.97 2.58
CA THR A 129 18.40 -0.21 2.84
C THR A 129 18.93 -0.63 4.21
N SER A 130 20.11 -1.25 4.22
CA SER A 130 20.83 -1.71 5.41
C SER A 130 20.87 -0.58 6.45
N GLY A 131 20.02 -0.67 7.46
CA GLY A 131 19.70 0.41 8.40
C GLY A 131 18.28 0.33 9.00
N LEU A 132 17.37 -0.44 8.39
CA LEU A 132 16.02 -0.70 8.93
C LEU A 132 15.91 -2.01 9.75
N THR A 133 17.03 -2.51 10.25
CA THR A 133 17.12 -3.69 11.12
C THR A 133 17.71 -3.28 12.47
N ASP A 134 16.90 -2.69 13.35
CA ASP A 134 16.95 -2.88 14.81
C ASP A 134 15.92 -1.96 15.48
N THR A 135 14.84 -2.50 16.04
CA THR A 135 14.66 -2.85 17.47
C THR A 135 14.64 -1.63 18.40
N ASN A 136 13.54 -1.49 19.18
CA ASN A 136 13.30 -0.60 20.33
C ASN A 136 12.27 0.52 20.20
N ASN A 137 11.69 0.79 19.03
CA ASN A 137 10.51 1.66 18.94
C ASN A 137 9.28 0.79 18.68
N GLU A 138 8.38 0.72 19.65
CA GLU A 138 7.12 -0.04 19.64
C GLU A 138 6.13 0.38 18.53
N ASN A 139 6.53 1.21 17.56
CA ASN A 139 5.59 1.95 16.71
C ASN A 139 5.96 2.16 15.23
N THR A 140 6.95 1.51 14.60
CA THR A 140 7.20 1.91 13.17
C THR A 140 7.74 0.93 12.15
N TYR A 141 8.03 -0.33 12.48
CA TYR A 141 8.20 -1.34 11.42
C TYR A 141 7.57 -2.63 11.90
N SER A 142 6.41 -2.96 11.36
CA SER A 142 5.65 -4.12 11.84
C SER A 142 6.51 -5.36 11.62
N GLY A 143 6.81 -6.09 12.69
CA GLY A 143 7.44 -7.41 12.66
C GLY A 143 6.55 -8.47 12.00
N LEU A 144 5.79 -8.12 10.97
CA LEU A 144 4.87 -8.96 10.22
C LEU A 144 5.52 -9.49 8.94
N PHE A 145 6.55 -8.82 8.42
CA PHE A 145 7.24 -9.20 7.19
C PHE A 145 8.67 -9.65 7.48
N ILE A 146 9.00 -10.87 7.06
CA ILE A 146 10.37 -11.38 7.01
C ILE A 146 10.98 -10.94 5.67
N LYS A 147 12.06 -10.17 5.75
CA LYS A 147 12.80 -9.67 4.58
C LYS A 147 14.07 -10.49 4.36
N ASN A 148 14.18 -11.20 3.24
CA ASN A 148 15.42 -11.84 2.78
C ASN A 148 15.85 -11.40 1.37
N ARG A 149 15.04 -10.62 0.63
CA ARG A 149 15.31 -10.22 -0.76
C ARG A 149 15.62 -8.74 -0.83
N ALA A 150 16.87 -8.43 -1.17
CA ALA A 150 17.20 -7.13 -1.71
C ALA A 150 16.58 -7.03 -3.11
N ASN A 151 15.45 -6.35 -3.24
CA ASN A 151 14.96 -5.97 -4.56
C ASN A 151 15.89 -4.92 -5.18
N THR A 152 16.00 -4.95 -6.51
CA THR A 152 16.65 -3.87 -7.25
C THR A 152 15.73 -2.66 -7.33
N LYS A 153 16.32 -1.47 -7.45
CA LYS A 153 15.59 -0.24 -7.79
C LYS A 153 14.71 -0.49 -9.02
N LEU A 154 13.45 -0.06 -8.95
CA LEU A 154 12.57 -0.04 -10.10
C LEU A 154 13.04 1.08 -11.05
N SER A 155 13.07 0.81 -12.35
CA SER A 155 13.41 1.80 -13.36
C SER A 155 12.26 2.78 -13.59
N THR A 156 12.54 3.94 -14.20
CA THR A 156 11.51 4.87 -14.70
C THR A 156 10.41 4.13 -15.47
N GLY A 157 9.15 4.47 -15.18
CA GLY A 157 7.98 3.81 -15.78
C GLY A 157 6.72 3.92 -14.94
N GLU A 158 5.64 3.35 -15.47
CA GLU A 158 4.33 3.29 -14.84
C GLU A 158 4.09 1.89 -14.26
N TYR A 159 3.59 1.85 -13.02
CA TYR A 159 3.41 0.62 -12.25
C TYR A 159 2.07 0.63 -11.52
N TYR A 160 1.71 -0.53 -10.98
CA TYR A 160 0.71 -0.61 -9.94
C TYR A 160 1.07 -1.66 -8.90
N SER A 161 0.66 -1.42 -7.66
CA SER A 161 0.68 -2.41 -6.60
C SER A 161 -0.72 -2.97 -6.40
N LYS A 162 -0.79 -4.27 -6.09
CA LYS A 162 -2.00 -4.93 -5.63
C LYS A 162 -1.85 -5.28 -4.17
N PHE A 163 -2.96 -5.16 -3.47
CA PHE A 163 -3.07 -5.50 -2.09
C PHE A 163 -4.43 -6.15 -1.86
N ASN A 164 -4.43 -7.33 -1.25
CA ASN A 164 -5.66 -8.05 -0.94
C ASN A 164 -5.67 -8.30 0.57
N ILE A 165 -6.70 -7.83 1.25
CA ILE A 165 -6.91 -8.11 2.66
C ILE A 165 -8.10 -9.00 2.85
N LYS A 166 -7.98 -9.96 3.77
CA LYS A 166 -9.12 -10.70 4.30
C LYS A 166 -9.44 -10.28 5.73
N LEU A 167 -10.60 -9.65 5.95
CA LEU A 167 -11.11 -9.34 7.29
C LEU A 167 -12.37 -10.15 7.55
N GLY A 168 -12.25 -11.15 8.42
CA GLY A 168 -13.33 -12.12 8.63
C GLY A 168 -13.69 -12.85 7.33
N ASN A 169 -14.89 -12.61 6.81
CA ASN A 169 -15.41 -13.23 5.59
C ASN A 169 -15.32 -12.33 4.34
N GLU A 170 -14.72 -11.14 4.46
CA GLU A 170 -14.60 -10.19 3.36
C GLU A 170 -13.21 -10.20 2.74
N ASP A 171 -13.16 -10.00 1.43
CA ASP A 171 -11.93 -9.73 0.68
C ASP A 171 -11.95 -8.27 0.21
N ILE A 172 -10.98 -7.48 0.68
CA ILE A 172 -10.71 -6.10 0.29
C ILE A 172 -9.57 -6.10 -0.70
N VAL A 173 -9.88 -5.84 -1.97
CA VAL A 173 -8.85 -5.75 -3.03
C VAL A 173 -8.61 -4.29 -3.38
N CYS A 174 -7.39 -3.83 -3.10
CA CYS A 174 -6.89 -2.51 -3.47
C CYS A 174 -5.88 -2.62 -4.62
N LYS A 175 -6.01 -1.70 -5.57
CA LYS A 175 -5.02 -1.46 -6.62
C LYS A 175 -4.59 -0.01 -6.55
N GLN A 176 -3.28 0.23 -6.49
CA GLN A 176 -2.70 1.57 -6.42
C GLN A 176 -1.71 1.75 -7.56
N ALA A 177 -2.02 2.64 -8.49
CA ALA A 177 -1.10 3.01 -9.57
C ALA A 177 -0.06 4.03 -9.09
N PHE A 178 1.17 3.94 -9.59
CA PHE A 178 2.25 4.88 -9.29
C PHE A 178 3.26 4.98 -10.43
N ASN A 179 4.03 6.06 -10.43
CA ASN A 179 5.01 6.38 -11.45
C ASN A 179 6.40 6.55 -10.84
N ILE A 180 7.41 6.14 -11.60
CA ILE A 180 8.82 6.44 -11.33
C ILE A 180 9.31 7.34 -12.46
N LYS A 181 9.85 8.50 -12.10
CA LYS A 181 10.31 9.55 -13.02
C LYS A 181 11.82 9.67 -13.01
#